data_AF-A0A7V8Y413-F1
#
_entry.id   AF-A0A7V8Y413-F1
#
_cell.length_a   1.000
_cell.length_b   1.000
_cell.length_c   1.000
_cell.angle_alpha   90.00
_cell.angle_beta   90.00
_cell.angle_gamma   90.00
#
_symmetry.space_group_name_H-M   'P 1'
#
loop_
_entity.id
_entity.type
_entity.pdbx_description
1 polymer ?
#
loop_
_entity_poly.entity_id
_entity_poly.type
_entity_poly.pdbx_seq_one_letter_code
_entity_poly.pdbx_strand_id
1 'polypeptide(L)'
;MARGEPPPGGSAITVTGEHATPRHPATPGTTITAPRSAGQAHRLGLRWGFVLAVAVLAGSNLVSNLLLTGIGYLPWNLAVTALLLVLARRCGLSWSDLGLQNKRLRRGLLVGASVASLIALIYTIGWALPATRSVFADQRAAGTVQTMLLAALIQIPLGTVVLEEVAFRGVLPALFGGGRFWPTALASSALFGLWHILPSLGVSRTNAAMGATIGGMGLLVQTVVVVVAMTGAGMLLMIHRRWGGHLVSPVIAHIATNSFGVLIAWLVITHSG
;
A
#
# COMPACT_ATOMS: atom_id res chain seq x y z
N MET A 1 -76.31 2.91 10.95
CA MET A 1 -77.14 4.11 10.69
C MET A 1 -77.01 5.05 11.87
N ALA A 2 -76.73 6.34 11.58
CA ALA A 2 -76.82 7.56 12.42
C ALA A 2 -76.11 7.54 13.81
N ARG A 3 -74.93 8.15 14.01
CA ARG A 3 -74.60 9.61 14.11
C ARG A 3 -75.63 10.46 14.86
N GLY A 4 -75.16 11.13 15.92
CA GLY A 4 -75.85 12.26 16.55
C GLY A 4 -75.06 12.80 17.74
N GLU A 5 -74.04 13.62 17.49
CA GLU A 5 -73.59 14.62 18.46
C GLU A 5 -74.48 15.86 18.36
N PRO A 6 -74.82 16.51 19.48
CA PRO A 6 -75.19 17.92 19.52
C PRO A 6 -74.10 18.81 20.16
N PRO A 7 -73.97 20.10 19.74
CA PRO A 7 -72.98 21.06 20.23
C PRO A 7 -73.67 22.15 21.13
N PRO A 8 -73.13 23.38 21.30
CA PRO A 8 -71.89 23.80 21.97
C PRO A 8 -72.14 24.90 23.04
N GLY A 9 -71.09 25.31 23.76
CA GLY A 9 -70.94 26.72 24.19
C GLY A 9 -70.82 26.99 25.69
N GLY A 10 -69.99 27.97 26.04
CA GLY A 10 -70.10 28.75 27.27
C GLY A 10 -68.84 28.83 28.15
N SER A 11 -68.02 29.85 27.93
CA SER A 11 -66.97 30.33 28.84
C SER A 11 -67.49 30.73 30.21
N ALA A 12 -66.70 30.50 31.28
CA ALA A 12 -66.40 31.50 32.31
C ALA A 12 -65.46 30.99 33.44
N ILE A 13 -64.35 31.74 33.64
CA ILE A 13 -63.79 32.20 34.95
C ILE A 13 -62.99 31.17 35.77
N THR A 14 -61.64 31.17 35.67
CA THR A 14 -60.63 31.85 36.53
C THR A 14 -60.23 31.03 37.77
N VAL A 15 -58.92 30.81 37.96
CA VAL A 15 -58.14 31.04 39.20
C VAL A 15 -56.75 30.40 39.06
N THR A 16 -55.76 31.29 38.97
CA THR A 16 -54.34 31.25 39.40
C THR A 16 -53.66 29.91 39.76
N GLY A 17 -52.51 29.68 39.13
CA GLY A 17 -51.52 28.69 39.54
C GLY A 17 -50.20 28.86 38.78
N GLU A 18 -49.41 29.86 39.17
CA GLU A 18 -48.07 30.10 38.65
C GLU A 18 -47.13 28.97 39.13
N HIS A 19 -46.80 28.03 38.26
CA HIS A 19 -45.74 27.04 38.48
C HIS A 19 -44.48 27.46 37.73
N ALA A 20 -43.64 28.24 38.42
CA ALA A 20 -42.29 28.53 38.00
C ALA A 20 -41.42 27.27 38.14
N THR A 21 -41.14 26.59 37.02
CA THR A 21 -40.06 25.61 36.94
C THR A 21 -38.70 26.31 37.00
N PRO A 22 -37.75 25.90 37.85
CA PRO A 22 -36.44 26.51 37.91
C PRO A 22 -35.65 26.17 36.63
N ARG A 23 -35.32 27.20 35.84
CA ARG A 23 -34.36 27.06 34.73
C ARG A 23 -32.98 26.84 35.32
N HIS A 24 -32.43 25.64 35.12
CA HIS A 24 -31.00 25.39 35.28
C HIS A 24 -30.23 26.35 34.34
N PRO A 25 -29.23 27.10 34.84
CA PRO A 25 -28.38 27.89 33.97
C PRO A 25 -27.56 26.95 33.08
N ALA A 26 -27.71 27.09 31.76
CA ALA A 26 -26.86 26.43 30.79
C ALA A 26 -25.41 26.90 31.01
N THR A 27 -24.55 26.02 31.51
CA THR A 27 -23.10 26.22 31.48
C THR A 27 -22.65 26.44 30.03
N PRO A 28 -22.01 27.57 29.69
CA PRO A 28 -21.45 27.77 28.37
C PRO A 28 -20.38 26.70 28.13
N GLY A 29 -20.65 25.77 27.21
CA GLY A 29 -19.66 24.80 26.77
C GLY A 29 -18.48 25.53 26.16
N THR A 30 -17.38 25.64 26.90
CA THR A 30 -16.10 26.11 26.36
C THR A 30 -15.66 25.10 25.31
N THR A 31 -15.97 25.39 24.05
CA THR A 31 -15.38 24.68 22.92
C THR A 31 -13.92 25.12 22.88
N ILE A 32 -13.02 24.33 23.47
CA ILE A 32 -11.58 24.55 23.32
C ILE A 32 -11.24 24.21 21.87
N THR A 33 -11.34 25.21 20.99
CA THR A 33 -10.76 25.16 19.65
C THR A 33 -9.24 25.11 19.82
N ALA A 34 -8.64 23.95 19.57
CA ALA A 34 -7.19 23.81 19.54
C ALA A 34 -6.57 24.92 18.66
N PRO A 35 -5.47 25.56 19.09
CA PRO A 35 -4.93 26.71 18.38
C PRO A 35 -4.54 26.31 16.95
N ARG A 36 -5.05 27.07 15.97
CA ARG A 36 -4.81 26.85 14.52
C ARG A 36 -3.32 26.67 14.17
N SER A 37 -2.43 27.26 14.96
CA SER A 37 -0.97 27.16 14.83
C SER A 37 -0.43 25.74 15.06
N ALA A 38 -0.98 24.97 16.01
CA ALA A 38 -0.54 23.59 16.28
C ALA A 38 -0.89 22.64 15.12
N GLY A 39 -2.09 22.81 14.54
CA GLY A 39 -2.51 22.06 13.36
C GLY A 39 -1.71 22.41 12.09
N GLN A 40 -1.30 23.67 11.94
CA GLN A 40 -0.42 24.09 10.85
C GLN A 40 0.99 23.52 11.00
N ALA A 41 1.61 23.64 12.18
CA ALA A 41 2.95 23.10 12.46
C ALA A 41 3.02 21.58 12.21
N HIS A 42 1.99 20.83 12.62
CA HIS A 42 1.91 19.40 12.34
C HIS A 42 1.83 19.09 10.84
N ARG A 43 1.00 19.82 10.07
CA ARG A 43 0.91 19.65 8.61
C ARG A 43 2.22 19.98 7.90
N LEU A 44 2.94 21.01 8.37
CA LEU A 44 4.29 21.33 7.89
C LEU A 44 5.27 20.19 8.20
N GLY A 45 5.24 19.63 9.40
CA GLY A 45 6.06 18.48 9.79
C GLY A 45 5.82 17.24 8.91
N LEU A 46 4.56 16.95 8.56
CA LEU A 46 4.21 15.86 7.65
C LEU A 46 4.73 16.09 6.23
N ARG A 47 4.63 17.32 5.70
CA ARG A 47 5.16 17.68 4.37
C ARG A 47 6.68 17.53 4.30
N TRP A 48 7.40 18.02 5.31
CA TRP A 48 8.85 17.83 5.39
C TRP A 48 9.23 16.37 5.52
N GLY A 49 8.50 15.61 6.36
CA GLY A 49 8.67 14.17 6.47
C GLY A 49 8.47 13.46 5.13
N PHE A 50 7.46 13.85 4.36
CA PHE A 50 7.21 13.29 3.02
C PHE A 50 8.38 13.57 2.06
N VAL A 51 8.84 14.83 1.97
CA VAL A 51 9.97 15.20 1.11
C VAL A 51 11.22 14.41 1.50
N LEU A 52 11.52 14.30 2.80
CA LEU A 52 12.67 13.55 3.29
C LEU A 52 12.54 12.04 2.99
N ALA A 53 11.34 11.46 3.16
CA ALA A 53 11.09 10.07 2.83
C ALA A 53 11.30 9.78 1.33
N VAL A 54 10.81 10.66 0.46
CA VAL A 54 11.03 10.57 -1.00
C VAL A 54 12.52 10.70 -1.33
N ALA A 55 13.25 11.63 -0.69
CA ALA A 55 14.69 11.79 -0.90
C ALA A 55 15.48 10.55 -0.45
N VAL A 56 15.15 9.98 0.71
CA VAL A 56 15.74 8.72 1.22
C VAL A 56 15.46 7.58 0.25
N LEU A 57 14.24 7.45 -0.26
CA LEU A 57 13.89 6.43 -1.24
C LEU A 57 14.63 6.63 -2.56
N ALA A 58 14.69 7.85 -3.09
CA ALA A 58 15.43 8.13 -4.32
C ALA A 58 16.93 7.79 -4.15
N GLY A 59 17.56 8.22 -3.06
CA GLY A 59 18.94 7.88 -2.75
C GLY A 59 19.16 6.38 -2.58
N SER A 60 18.26 5.69 -1.86
CA SER A 60 18.32 4.23 -1.70
C SER A 60 18.17 3.51 -3.03
N ASN A 61 17.27 3.96 -3.91
CA ASN A 61 17.08 3.37 -5.25
C ASN A 61 18.36 3.48 -6.09
N LEU A 62 19.05 4.63 -6.04
CA LEU A 62 20.35 4.81 -6.71
C LEU A 62 21.42 3.88 -6.12
N VAL A 63 21.57 3.84 -4.79
CA VAL A 63 22.56 2.98 -4.12
C VAL A 63 22.30 1.50 -4.42
N SER A 64 21.06 1.05 -4.31
CA SER A 64 20.67 -0.34 -4.52
C SER A 64 20.84 -0.82 -5.97
N ASN A 65 20.71 0.06 -6.96
CA ASN A 65 20.85 -0.32 -8.37
C ASN A 65 22.25 -0.03 -8.95
N LEU A 66 23.00 0.92 -8.39
CA LEU A 66 24.29 1.34 -8.95
C LEU A 66 25.51 0.87 -8.14
N LEU A 67 25.36 0.64 -6.84
CA LEU A 67 26.49 0.40 -5.93
C LEU A 67 26.41 -0.95 -5.21
N LEU A 68 25.22 -1.42 -4.86
CA LEU A 68 25.06 -2.66 -4.10
C LEU A 68 24.99 -3.88 -5.02
N THR A 69 25.79 -4.89 -4.70
CA THR A 69 25.69 -6.24 -5.28
C THR A 69 25.66 -7.29 -4.17
N GLY A 70 24.87 -8.36 -4.38
CA GLY A 70 24.84 -9.52 -3.50
C GLY A 70 24.40 -9.23 -2.05
N ILE A 71 25.27 -9.60 -1.09
CA ILE A 71 24.94 -9.71 0.35
C ILE A 71 24.57 -8.38 1.02
N GLY A 72 25.00 -7.24 0.48
CA GLY A 72 24.73 -5.91 1.06
C GLY A 72 23.31 -5.41 0.83
N TYR A 73 22.58 -5.97 -0.13
CA TYR A 73 21.24 -5.51 -0.53
C TYR A 73 20.22 -5.66 0.60
N LEU A 74 20.16 -6.84 1.21
CA LEU A 74 19.22 -7.14 2.30
C LEU A 74 19.41 -6.22 3.53
N PRO A 75 20.60 -6.14 4.16
CA PRO A 75 20.79 -5.29 5.33
C PRO A 75 20.57 -3.80 5.01
N TRP A 76 20.94 -3.34 3.81
CA TRP A 76 20.69 -1.96 3.37
C TRP A 76 19.20 -1.63 3.34
N ASN A 77 18.39 -2.47 2.66
CA ASN A 77 16.96 -2.21 2.55
C ASN A 77 16.23 -2.32 3.89
N LEU A 78 16.68 -3.20 4.79
CA LEU A 78 16.17 -3.24 6.16
C LEU A 78 16.53 -1.97 6.95
N ALA A 79 17.75 -1.44 6.79
CA ALA A 79 18.16 -0.19 7.41
C ALA A 79 17.33 1.01 6.89
N VAL A 80 17.09 1.09 5.58
CA VAL A 80 16.23 2.11 4.98
C VAL A 80 14.79 1.98 5.48
N THR A 81 14.27 0.75 5.60
CA THR A 81 12.95 0.50 6.19
C THR A 81 12.86 1.05 7.61
N ALA A 82 13.85 0.72 8.45
CA ALA A 82 13.90 1.21 9.82
C ALA A 82 13.98 2.73 9.89
N LEU A 83 14.80 3.36 9.03
CA LEU A 83 14.92 4.81 8.94
C LEU A 83 13.60 5.48 8.58
N LEU A 84 12.86 4.94 7.60
CA LEU A 84 11.55 5.46 7.20
C LEU A 84 10.52 5.33 8.32
N LEU A 85 10.53 4.24 9.07
CA LEU A 85 9.67 4.06 10.24
C LEU A 85 10.01 5.08 11.33
N VAL A 86 11.29 5.26 11.67
CA VAL A 86 11.74 6.26 12.65
C VAL A 86 11.30 7.66 12.23
N LEU A 87 11.51 8.02 10.96
CA LEU A 87 11.08 9.29 10.39
C LEU A 87 9.57 9.50 10.56
N ALA A 88 8.76 8.51 10.15
CA ALA A 88 7.31 8.58 10.29
C ALA A 88 6.87 8.77 11.75
N ARG A 89 7.50 8.04 12.68
CA ARG A 89 7.21 8.16 14.12
C ARG A 89 7.60 9.55 14.67
N ARG A 90 8.72 10.14 14.21
CA ARG A 90 9.14 11.50 14.56
C ARG A 90 8.19 12.58 14.01
N CYS A 91 7.52 12.31 12.88
CA CYS A 91 6.44 13.15 12.37
C CYS A 91 5.09 12.98 13.12
N GLY A 92 5.03 12.14 14.15
CA GLY A 92 3.85 11.92 14.98
C GLY A 92 2.89 10.84 14.47
N LEU A 93 3.22 10.12 13.40
CA LEU A 93 2.36 9.06 12.84
C LEU A 93 2.33 7.83 13.73
N SER A 94 1.15 7.34 14.09
CA SER A 94 0.94 6.13 14.88
C SER A 94 1.13 4.85 14.07
N TRP A 95 1.26 3.70 14.74
CA TRP A 95 1.25 2.39 14.06
C TRP A 95 -0.05 2.13 13.29
N SER A 96 -1.17 2.70 13.72
CA SER A 96 -2.44 2.63 12.97
C SER A 96 -2.37 3.39 11.65
N ASP A 97 -1.72 4.56 11.60
CA ASP A 97 -1.58 5.34 10.36
C ASP A 97 -0.75 4.57 9.32
N LEU A 98 0.29 3.89 9.80
CA LEU A 98 1.14 3.00 8.99
C LEU A 98 0.42 1.71 8.58
N GLY A 99 -0.72 1.37 9.19
CA GLY A 99 -1.47 0.15 8.91
C GLY A 99 -0.90 -1.10 9.60
N LEU A 100 -0.21 -0.91 10.72
CA LEU A 100 0.49 -1.92 11.52
C LEU A 100 -0.21 -2.19 12.87
N GLN A 101 -1.49 -1.82 12.99
CA GLN A 101 -2.24 -2.04 14.23
C GLN A 101 -2.82 -3.46 14.30
N ASN A 102 -2.54 -4.17 15.39
CA ASN A 102 -2.92 -5.57 15.61
C ASN A 102 -4.43 -5.87 15.46
N LYS A 103 -5.32 -4.90 15.72
CA LYS A 103 -6.79 -5.10 15.67
C LYS A 103 -7.30 -5.64 14.33
N ARG A 104 -6.58 -5.40 13.22
CA ARG A 104 -6.95 -5.86 11.87
C ARG A 104 -6.00 -6.90 11.30
N LEU A 105 -5.02 -7.38 12.08
CA LEU A 105 -4.01 -8.34 11.64
C LEU A 105 -4.65 -9.62 11.09
N ARG A 106 -5.56 -10.25 11.84
CA ARG A 106 -6.24 -11.49 11.41
C ARG A 106 -6.97 -11.32 10.08
N ARG A 107 -7.71 -10.22 9.91
CA ARG A 107 -8.41 -9.94 8.64
C ARG A 107 -7.42 -9.71 7.50
N GLY A 108 -6.35 -8.97 7.74
CA GLY A 108 -5.29 -8.77 6.76
C GLY A 108 -4.61 -10.07 6.34
N LEU A 109 -4.35 -10.97 7.30
CA LEU A 109 -3.79 -12.30 7.02
C LEU A 109 -4.74 -13.14 6.14
N LEU A 110 -6.04 -13.17 6.47
CA LEU A 110 -7.03 -13.94 5.70
C LEU A 110 -7.18 -13.39 4.27
N VAL A 111 -7.34 -12.08 4.13
CA VAL A 111 -7.50 -11.43 2.81
C VAL A 111 -6.23 -11.58 1.98
N GLY A 112 -5.05 -11.40 2.60
CA GLY A 112 -3.76 -11.63 1.96
C GLY A 112 -3.59 -13.08 1.50
N ALA A 113 -3.91 -14.05 2.37
CA ALA A 113 -3.83 -15.48 2.03
C ALA A 113 -4.75 -15.85 0.87
N SER A 114 -5.99 -15.33 0.83
CA SER A 114 -6.90 -15.59 -0.30
C SER A 114 -6.33 -15.10 -1.63
N VAL A 115 -5.70 -13.92 -1.65
CA VAL A 115 -5.08 -13.39 -2.87
C VAL A 115 -3.78 -14.14 -3.21
N ALA A 116 -2.98 -14.52 -2.22
CA ALA A 116 -1.81 -15.37 -2.45
C ALA A 116 -2.18 -16.73 -3.04
N SER A 117 -3.27 -17.36 -2.60
CA SER A 117 -3.78 -18.61 -3.19
C SER A 117 -4.20 -18.43 -4.65
N LEU A 118 -4.86 -17.32 -4.98
CA LEU A 118 -5.22 -17.00 -6.36
C LEU A 118 -3.97 -16.79 -7.23
N ILE A 119 -2.98 -16.05 -6.72
CA ILE A 119 -1.70 -15.84 -7.40
C ILE A 119 -1.00 -17.18 -7.65
N ALA A 120 -0.88 -18.03 -6.63
CA ALA A 120 -0.28 -19.36 -6.75
C ALA A 120 -0.98 -20.21 -7.81
N LEU A 121 -2.32 -20.17 -7.87
CA LEU A 121 -3.11 -20.85 -8.90
C LEU A 121 -2.79 -20.32 -10.30
N ILE A 122 -2.76 -19.00 -10.50
CA ILE A 122 -2.44 -18.38 -11.79
C ILE A 122 -1.04 -18.78 -12.26
N TYR A 123 -0.04 -18.72 -11.38
CA TYR A 123 1.33 -19.15 -11.68
C TYR A 123 1.41 -20.64 -12.01
N THR A 124 0.68 -21.48 -11.28
CA THR A 124 0.63 -22.93 -11.53
C THR A 124 0.02 -23.24 -12.90
N ILE A 125 -1.09 -22.58 -13.26
CA ILE A 125 -1.71 -22.71 -14.58
C ILE A 125 -0.75 -22.24 -15.68
N GLY A 126 -0.11 -21.08 -15.48
CA GLY A 126 0.85 -20.51 -16.43
C GLY A 126 2.09 -21.37 -16.65
N TRP A 127 2.53 -22.12 -15.63
CA TRP A 127 3.61 -23.09 -15.76
C TRP A 127 3.16 -24.38 -16.45
N ALA A 128 1.97 -24.88 -16.11
CA ALA A 128 1.42 -26.13 -16.65
C ALA A 128 1.15 -26.04 -18.17
N LEU A 129 0.74 -24.88 -18.68
CA LEU A 129 0.44 -24.65 -20.09
C LEU A 129 1.71 -24.34 -20.90
N PRO A 130 2.11 -25.18 -21.88
CA PRO A 130 3.33 -24.93 -22.66
C PRO A 130 3.33 -23.59 -23.41
N ALA A 131 2.16 -23.17 -23.90
CA ALA A 131 1.99 -21.91 -24.64
C ALA A 131 2.33 -20.65 -23.84
N THR A 132 2.32 -20.72 -22.49
CA THR A 132 2.60 -19.59 -21.61
C THR A 132 4.00 -19.61 -21.01
N ARG A 133 4.76 -20.69 -21.15
CA ARG A 133 6.07 -20.85 -20.50
C ARG A 133 7.10 -19.81 -20.96
N SER A 134 7.05 -19.37 -22.21
CA SER A 134 7.94 -18.34 -22.75
C SER A 134 7.81 -16.99 -22.03
N VAL A 135 6.64 -16.69 -21.45
CA VAL A 135 6.41 -15.47 -20.65
C VAL A 135 7.21 -15.50 -19.34
N PHE A 136 7.38 -16.69 -18.76
CA PHE A 136 8.10 -16.89 -17.51
C PHE A 136 9.61 -17.17 -17.70
N ALA A 137 10.07 -17.31 -18.94
CA ALA A 137 11.49 -17.55 -19.23
C ALA A 137 12.33 -16.28 -18.99
N ASP A 138 12.88 -16.17 -17.78
CA ASP A 138 13.77 -15.08 -17.37
C ASP A 138 15.13 -15.63 -16.93
N GLN A 139 16.17 -15.35 -17.71
CA GLN A 139 17.53 -15.85 -17.46
C GLN A 139 18.10 -15.43 -16.10
N ARG A 140 17.55 -14.39 -15.45
CA ARG A 140 17.94 -14.00 -14.09
C ARG A 140 17.61 -15.07 -13.04
N ALA A 141 16.65 -15.94 -13.32
CA ALA A 141 16.30 -17.06 -12.45
C ALA A 141 17.21 -18.28 -12.67
N ALA A 142 18.13 -18.25 -13.63
CA ALA A 142 19.10 -19.32 -13.81
C ALA A 142 20.02 -19.41 -12.58
N GLY A 143 20.07 -20.59 -11.97
CA GLY A 143 20.83 -20.80 -10.73
C GLY A 143 20.49 -22.13 -10.06
N THR A 144 21.10 -22.37 -8.89
CA THR A 144 20.84 -23.56 -8.09
C THR A 144 19.49 -23.45 -7.36
N VAL A 145 18.96 -24.58 -6.91
CA VAL A 145 17.78 -24.59 -6.03
C VAL A 145 18.03 -23.75 -4.76
N GLN A 146 19.26 -23.75 -4.24
CA GLN A 146 19.62 -22.97 -3.05
C GLN A 146 19.54 -21.46 -3.30
N THR A 147 20.06 -20.97 -4.44
CA THR A 147 19.98 -19.55 -4.78
C THR A 147 18.54 -19.11 -5.03
N MET A 148 17.74 -19.98 -5.67
CA MET A 148 16.30 -19.75 -5.87
C MET A 148 15.56 -19.66 -4.54
N LEU A 149 15.77 -20.62 -3.62
CA LEU A 149 15.12 -20.61 -2.30
C LEU A 149 15.54 -19.41 -1.46
N LEU A 150 16.83 -19.05 -1.47
CA LEU A 150 17.33 -17.87 -0.78
C LEU A 150 16.67 -16.59 -1.33
N ALA A 151 16.53 -16.47 -2.65
CA ALA A 151 15.84 -15.35 -3.27
C ALA A 151 14.36 -15.32 -2.88
N ALA A 152 13.62 -16.42 -3.11
CA ALA A 152 12.18 -16.50 -2.92
C ALA A 152 11.73 -16.42 -1.45
N LEU A 153 12.51 -16.97 -0.51
CA LEU A 153 12.10 -17.07 0.90
C LEU A 153 12.71 -15.99 1.80
N ILE A 154 13.82 -15.38 1.40
CA ILE A 154 14.56 -14.44 2.27
C ILE A 154 14.76 -13.10 1.57
N GLN A 155 15.47 -13.06 0.44
CA GLN A 155 15.86 -11.78 -0.16
C GLN A 155 14.66 -10.99 -0.69
N ILE A 156 13.71 -11.65 -1.36
CA ILE A 156 12.50 -11.00 -1.86
C ILE A 156 11.60 -10.57 -0.70
N PRO A 157 11.21 -11.45 0.25
CA PRO A 157 10.33 -11.04 1.33
C PRO A 157 10.92 -9.92 2.19
N LEU A 158 12.18 -10.06 2.61
CA LEU A 158 12.79 -9.15 3.59
C LEU A 158 13.53 -7.98 2.93
N GLY A 159 14.23 -8.23 1.83
CA GLY A 159 15.03 -7.22 1.14
C GLY A 159 14.18 -6.34 0.23
N THR A 160 13.14 -6.87 -0.40
CA THR A 160 12.32 -6.10 -1.35
C THR A 160 10.95 -5.74 -0.76
N VAL A 161 10.14 -6.74 -0.42
CA VAL A 161 8.73 -6.52 -0.11
C VAL A 161 8.54 -5.71 1.18
N VAL A 162 9.30 -6.00 2.23
CA VAL A 162 9.21 -5.25 3.49
C VAL A 162 9.49 -3.76 3.26
N LEU A 163 10.56 -3.42 2.54
CA LEU A 163 10.89 -2.02 2.23
C LEU A 163 9.77 -1.37 1.41
N GLU A 164 9.36 -2.01 0.33
CA GLU A 164 8.41 -1.41 -0.60
C GLU A 164 7.01 -1.25 0.00
N GLU A 165 6.52 -2.22 0.77
CA GLU A 165 5.21 -2.10 1.41
C GLU A 165 5.24 -1.08 2.55
N VAL A 166 6.28 -1.08 3.39
CA VAL A 166 6.42 -0.07 4.44
C VAL A 166 6.52 1.33 3.85
N ALA A 167 7.34 1.53 2.81
CA ALA A 167 7.52 2.83 2.17
C ALA A 167 6.24 3.31 1.48
N PHE A 168 5.75 2.56 0.49
CA PHE A 168 4.73 3.04 -0.45
C PHE A 168 3.30 2.81 0.05
N ARG A 169 3.06 1.88 0.97
CA ARG A 169 1.71 1.57 1.47
C ARG A 169 1.54 1.93 2.95
N GLY A 170 2.64 2.09 3.69
CA GLY A 170 2.64 2.60 5.07
C GLY A 170 2.98 4.09 5.16
N VAL A 171 4.25 4.43 4.97
CA VAL A 171 4.86 5.70 5.34
C VAL A 171 4.46 6.85 4.42
N LEU A 172 4.68 6.74 3.11
CA LEU A 172 4.36 7.80 2.14
C LEU A 172 2.88 8.22 2.16
N PRO A 173 1.89 7.30 2.09
CA PRO A 173 0.49 7.71 2.12
C PRO A 173 0.08 8.31 3.48
N ALA A 174 0.69 7.87 4.59
CA ALA A 174 0.44 8.45 5.90
C ALA A 174 1.03 9.87 6.03
N LEU A 175 2.24 10.11 5.52
CA LEU A 175 2.88 11.43 5.47
C LEU A 175 2.17 12.41 4.53
N PHE A 176 1.40 11.92 3.56
CA PHE A 176 0.55 12.75 2.71
C PHE A 176 -0.56 13.49 3.51
N GLY A 177 -0.91 13.00 4.70
CA GLY A 177 -1.68 13.73 5.71
C GLY A 177 -3.18 13.85 5.44
N GLY A 178 -3.97 12.86 5.88
CA GLY A 178 -5.44 12.96 6.05
C GLY A 178 -6.27 13.19 4.77
N GLY A 179 -5.65 13.02 3.60
CA GLY A 179 -6.32 13.17 2.30
C GLY A 179 -7.32 12.05 1.99
N ARG A 180 -8.15 12.27 0.96
CA ARG A 180 -9.06 11.24 0.43
C ARG A 180 -8.22 10.03 -0.03
N PHE A 181 -8.74 8.82 0.20
CA PHE A 181 -8.05 7.58 -0.15
C PHE A 181 -7.52 7.57 -1.60
N TRP A 182 -8.36 7.92 -2.58
CA TRP A 182 -8.02 7.78 -4.00
C TRP A 182 -6.83 8.66 -4.45
N PRO A 183 -6.80 9.99 -4.18
CA PRO A 183 -5.63 10.80 -4.47
C PRO A 183 -4.34 10.32 -3.79
N THR A 184 -4.41 9.95 -2.51
CA THR A 184 -3.23 9.49 -1.77
C THR A 184 -2.72 8.15 -2.29
N ALA A 185 -3.64 7.23 -2.60
CA ALA A 185 -3.31 5.95 -3.22
C ALA A 185 -2.67 6.13 -4.60
N LEU A 186 -3.22 7.01 -5.43
CA LEU A 186 -2.66 7.31 -6.74
C LEU A 186 -1.27 7.95 -6.64
N ALA A 187 -1.09 8.94 -5.77
CA ALA A 187 0.19 9.63 -5.59
C ALA A 187 1.30 8.66 -5.13
N SER A 188 1.00 7.82 -4.12
CA SER A 188 1.97 6.84 -3.64
C SER A 188 2.25 5.74 -4.68
N SER A 189 1.23 5.32 -5.43
CA SER A 189 1.38 4.33 -6.50
C SER A 189 2.16 4.88 -7.69
N ALA A 190 2.03 6.17 -8.01
CA ALA A 190 2.84 6.82 -9.03
C ALA A 190 4.33 6.88 -8.63
N LEU A 191 4.62 7.20 -7.37
CA LEU A 191 5.99 7.10 -6.83
C LEU A 191 6.54 5.67 -6.88
N PHE A 192 5.69 4.68 -6.61
CA PHE A 192 6.05 3.28 -6.79
C PHE A 192 6.31 2.94 -8.27
N GLY A 193 5.56 3.50 -9.21
CA GLY A 193 5.83 3.40 -10.64
C GLY A 193 7.21 3.97 -11.02
N LEU A 194 7.53 5.16 -10.52
CA LEU A 194 8.83 5.81 -10.76
C LEU A 194 10.00 5.05 -10.13
N TRP A 195 9.81 4.45 -8.94
CA TRP A 195 10.80 3.59 -8.28
C TRP A 195 11.29 2.44 -9.16
N HIS A 196 10.44 1.96 -10.08
CA HIS A 196 10.73 0.83 -10.97
C HIS A 196 11.47 1.20 -12.26
N ILE A 197 11.76 2.48 -12.50
CA ILE A 197 12.49 2.90 -13.71
C ILE A 197 13.87 2.22 -13.74
N LEU A 198 14.73 2.46 -12.74
CA LEU A 198 16.09 1.89 -12.73
C LEU A 198 16.10 0.35 -12.73
N PRO A 199 15.33 -0.34 -11.85
CA PRO A 199 15.29 -1.80 -11.85
C PRO A 199 14.87 -2.43 -13.19
N SER A 200 14.07 -1.71 -13.98
CA SER A 200 13.51 -2.23 -15.24
C SER A 200 14.43 -2.12 -16.46
N LEU A 201 15.47 -1.28 -16.41
CA LEU A 201 16.33 -0.99 -17.57
C LEU A 201 17.04 -2.23 -18.15
N GLY A 202 17.20 -3.30 -17.36
CA GLY A 202 17.80 -4.56 -17.81
C GLY A 202 16.79 -5.66 -18.20
N VAL A 203 15.48 -5.47 -18.00
CA VAL A 203 14.48 -6.57 -18.09
C VAL A 203 14.27 -7.00 -19.54
N SER A 204 14.11 -6.04 -20.46
CA SER A 204 13.94 -6.31 -21.90
C SER A 204 15.10 -7.07 -22.53
N ARG A 205 16.30 -7.03 -21.92
CA ARG A 205 17.50 -7.75 -22.40
C ARG A 205 17.57 -9.20 -21.92
N THR A 206 16.87 -9.54 -20.84
CA THR A 206 17.02 -10.82 -20.13
C THR A 206 15.75 -11.68 -20.16
N ASN A 207 14.61 -11.10 -20.52
CA ASN A 207 13.34 -11.78 -20.73
C ASN A 207 12.96 -11.75 -22.23
N ALA A 208 12.90 -12.92 -22.86
CA ALA A 208 12.67 -13.04 -24.31
C ALA A 208 11.27 -12.57 -24.72
N ALA A 209 10.24 -12.85 -23.92
CA ALA A 209 8.87 -12.40 -24.21
C ALA A 209 8.76 -10.87 -24.14
N MET A 210 9.34 -10.24 -23.12
CA MET A 210 9.43 -8.78 -23.03
C MET A 210 10.24 -8.19 -24.18
N GLY A 211 11.37 -8.81 -24.55
CA GLY A 211 12.15 -8.41 -25.73
C GLY A 211 11.34 -8.44 -27.03
N ALA A 212 10.56 -9.49 -27.27
CA ALA A 212 9.70 -9.61 -28.45
C ALA A 212 8.53 -8.61 -28.46
N THR A 213 7.99 -8.27 -27.28
CA THR A 213 6.79 -7.42 -27.19
C THR A 213 7.13 -5.93 -27.22
N ILE A 214 8.18 -5.52 -26.50
CA ILE A 214 8.52 -4.11 -26.30
C ILE A 214 9.97 -3.75 -26.67
N GLY A 215 10.82 -4.72 -27.04
CA GLY A 215 12.25 -4.48 -27.29
C GLY A 215 12.54 -3.61 -28.52
N GLY A 216 11.65 -3.57 -29.51
CA GLY A 216 11.73 -2.65 -30.65
C GLY A 216 11.19 -1.25 -30.37
N MET A 217 10.51 -1.04 -29.23
CA MET A 217 10.03 0.27 -28.82
C MET A 217 11.20 1.09 -28.26
N GLY A 218 11.28 2.38 -28.57
CA GLY A 218 12.33 3.25 -28.01
C GLY A 218 12.30 3.25 -26.48
N LEU A 219 13.47 3.48 -25.85
CA LEU A 219 13.66 3.42 -24.39
C LEU A 219 12.59 4.21 -23.60
N LEU A 220 12.18 5.37 -24.12
CA LEU A 220 11.15 6.20 -23.53
C LEU A 220 9.81 5.46 -23.41
N VAL A 221 9.38 4.77 -24.48
CA VAL A 221 8.11 4.04 -24.51
C VAL A 221 8.15 2.87 -23.53
N GLN A 222 9.26 2.11 -23.50
CA GLN A 222 9.44 1.02 -22.52
C GLN A 222 9.35 1.54 -21.08
N THR A 223 10.01 2.66 -20.80
CA THR A 223 9.99 3.31 -19.47
C THR A 223 8.58 3.72 -19.08
N VAL A 224 7.83 4.35 -19.99
CA VAL A 224 6.44 4.76 -19.73
C VAL A 224 5.56 3.54 -19.45
N VAL A 225 5.68 2.47 -20.24
CA VAL A 225 4.92 1.23 -20.04
C VAL A 225 5.18 0.64 -18.66
N VAL A 226 6.46 0.56 -18.23
CA VAL A 226 6.82 0.08 -16.89
C VAL A 226 6.21 0.96 -15.81
N VAL A 227 6.39 2.29 -15.90
CA VAL A 227 5.87 3.23 -14.89
C VAL A 227 4.35 3.10 -14.76
N VAL A 228 3.63 3.00 -15.87
CA VAL A 228 2.16 2.83 -15.87
C VAL A 228 1.76 1.49 -15.27
N ALA A 229 2.39 0.39 -15.70
CA ALA A 229 2.09 -0.94 -15.19
C ALA A 229 2.34 -1.04 -13.68
N MET A 230 3.48 -0.53 -13.22
CA MET A 230 3.84 -0.54 -11.80
C MET A 230 2.99 0.42 -10.98
N THR A 231 2.56 1.56 -11.54
CA THR A 231 1.54 2.41 -10.91
C THR A 231 0.22 1.65 -10.73
N GLY A 232 -0.21 0.89 -11.73
CA GLY A 232 -1.39 0.02 -11.64
C GLY A 232 -1.25 -1.04 -10.54
N ALA A 233 -0.12 -1.74 -10.49
CA ALA A 233 0.19 -2.70 -9.43
C ALA A 233 0.20 -2.05 -8.03
N GLY A 234 0.77 -0.84 -7.92
CA GLY A 234 0.72 0.00 -6.73
C GLY A 234 -0.71 0.24 -6.25
N MET A 235 -1.59 0.57 -7.19
CA MET A 235 -2.98 0.86 -6.90
C MET A 235 -3.76 -0.37 -6.42
N LEU A 236 -3.53 -1.53 -7.06
CA LEU A 236 -4.12 -2.80 -6.63
C LEU A 236 -3.71 -3.15 -5.20
N LEU A 237 -2.42 -2.97 -4.86
CA LEU A 237 -1.92 -3.21 -3.50
C LEU A 237 -2.49 -2.21 -2.48
N MET A 238 -2.73 -0.94 -2.86
CA MET A 238 -3.42 0.04 -2.01
C MET A 238 -4.88 -0.32 -1.77
N ILE A 239 -5.60 -0.79 -2.80
CA ILE A 239 -6.98 -1.28 -2.66
C ILE A 239 -7.01 -2.51 -1.75
N HIS A 240 -6.08 -3.44 -1.96
CA HIS A 240 -5.95 -4.64 -1.16
C HIS A 240 -5.62 -4.33 0.31
N ARG A 241 -4.72 -3.36 0.59
CA ARG A 241 -4.50 -2.82 1.93
C ARG A 241 -5.77 -2.28 2.55
N ARG A 242 -6.59 -1.53 1.78
CA ARG A 242 -7.86 -0.98 2.28
C ARG A 242 -8.86 -2.08 2.62
N TRP A 243 -8.95 -3.13 1.83
CA TRP A 243 -9.86 -4.26 2.06
C TRP A 243 -9.43 -5.15 3.24
N GLY A 244 -8.14 -5.46 3.35
CA GLY A 244 -7.57 -6.20 4.47
C GLY A 244 -7.53 -5.37 5.76
N GLY A 245 -7.37 -4.06 5.64
CA GLY A 245 -7.27 -3.11 6.76
C GLY A 245 -5.95 -3.21 7.53
N HIS A 246 -4.94 -3.87 6.96
CA HIS A 246 -3.62 -4.06 7.56
C HIS A 246 -2.56 -4.18 6.45
N LEU A 247 -1.33 -3.72 6.71
CA LEU A 247 -0.22 -3.74 5.76
C LEU A 247 0.22 -5.17 5.39
N VAL A 248 -0.05 -6.14 6.27
CA VAL A 248 0.26 -7.55 6.01
C VAL A 248 -0.48 -8.12 4.79
N SER A 249 -1.64 -7.56 4.45
CA SER A 249 -2.45 -8.03 3.31
C SER A 249 -1.68 -7.84 2.00
N PRO A 250 -1.26 -6.61 1.62
CA PRO A 250 -0.44 -6.43 0.43
C PRO A 250 0.96 -7.03 0.56
N VAL A 251 1.55 -7.11 1.75
CA VAL A 251 2.82 -7.84 1.95
C VAL A 251 2.72 -9.29 1.50
N ILE A 252 1.66 -10.01 1.91
CA ILE A 252 1.47 -11.41 1.52
C ILE A 252 1.24 -11.53 0.00
N ALA A 253 0.39 -10.68 -0.57
CA ALA A 253 0.13 -10.68 -2.01
C ALA A 253 1.40 -10.38 -2.82
N HIS A 254 2.21 -9.43 -2.36
CA HIS A 254 3.44 -9.01 -3.03
C HIS A 254 4.54 -10.08 -2.90
N ILE A 255 4.70 -10.70 -1.72
CA ILE A 255 5.56 -11.88 -1.53
C ILE A 255 5.14 -12.98 -2.50
N ALA A 256 3.84 -13.29 -2.57
CA ALA A 256 3.33 -14.34 -3.46
C ALA A 256 3.69 -14.04 -4.92
N THR A 257 3.38 -12.84 -5.42
CA THR A 257 3.68 -12.47 -6.82
C THR A 257 5.16 -12.64 -7.15
N ASN A 258 6.06 -12.07 -6.34
CA ASN A 258 7.49 -12.10 -6.65
C ASN A 258 8.11 -13.48 -6.44
N SER A 259 7.76 -14.16 -5.34
CA SER A 259 8.40 -15.42 -4.97
C SER A 259 7.92 -16.56 -5.85
N PHE A 260 6.63 -16.62 -6.20
CA PHE A 260 6.15 -17.56 -7.22
C PHE A 260 6.68 -17.20 -8.60
N GLY A 261 6.86 -15.92 -8.92
CA GLY A 261 7.52 -15.48 -10.15
C GLY A 261 8.91 -16.08 -10.32
N VAL A 262 9.77 -15.96 -9.30
CA VAL A 262 11.12 -16.56 -9.32
C VAL A 262 11.07 -18.07 -9.36
N LEU A 263 10.19 -18.71 -8.58
CA LEU A 263 10.04 -20.17 -8.58
C LEU A 263 9.63 -20.70 -9.96
N ILE A 264 8.60 -20.12 -10.58
CA ILE A 264 8.12 -20.56 -11.89
C ILE A 264 9.16 -20.28 -12.97
N ALA A 265 9.83 -19.13 -12.94
CA ALA A 265 10.91 -18.83 -13.88
C ALA A 265 12.04 -19.87 -13.78
N TRP A 266 12.46 -20.23 -12.55
CA TRP A 266 13.45 -21.27 -12.32
C TRP A 266 12.98 -22.64 -12.81
N LEU A 267 11.72 -23.03 -12.55
CA LEU A 267 11.15 -24.30 -13.01
C LEU A 267 11.09 -24.38 -14.54
N VAL A 268 10.70 -23.29 -15.22
CA VAL A 268 10.68 -23.25 -16.69
C VAL A 268 12.08 -23.48 -17.26
N ILE A 269 13.09 -22.81 -16.71
CA ILE A 269 14.47 -22.92 -17.19
C ILE A 269 15.07 -24.31 -16.94
N THR A 270 14.75 -24.93 -15.79
CA THR A 270 15.38 -26.19 -15.37
C THR A 270 14.64 -27.45 -15.79
N HIS A 271 13.33 -27.38 -16.10
CA HIS A 271 12.49 -28.57 -16.36
C HIS A 271 11.72 -28.51 -17.69
N SER A 272 11.87 -27.45 -18.51
CA SER A 272 11.24 -27.36 -19.84
C SER A 272 12.24 -27.51 -21.00
N GLY A 273 13.45 -27.99 -20.71
CA GLY A 273 14.46 -28.36 -21.70
C GLY A 273 14.27 -29.77 -22.25
#